data_AF-A0AAW6UNE2-F1
#
_entry.id   AF-A0AAW6UNE2-F1
#
_cell.length_a   1.000
_cell.length_b   1.000
_cell.length_c   1.000
_cell.angle_alpha   90.00
_cell.angle_beta   90.00
_cell.angle_gamma   90.00
#
_symmetry.space_group_name_H-M   'P 1'
#
loop_
_entity.id
_entity.type
_entity.pdbx_description
1 polymer ?
#
loop_
_entity_poly.entity_id
_entity_poly.type
_entity_poly.pdbx_seq_one_letter_code
_entity_poly.pdbx_strand_id
1 'polypeptide(L)'
;MNHFKLISISLIAVVSTGCQLISPIFVDYNGVRMDVAHWINNQQLLSMQQKRSLAQLSKAQQKLYRIEQIPENQKLAVAKQNQIALHCAHQHLTEAKISQLQVIVFGQDKKDAILKKYAQEFPQIKLAASAIQCE
;
A
#
# COMPACT_ATOMS: atom_id res chain seq x y z
N MET A 1 -19.79 41.39 -51.98
CA MET A 1 -19.86 39.95 -51.64
C MET A 1 -18.50 39.31 -51.87
N ASN A 2 -18.07 38.46 -50.93
CA ASN A 2 -16.89 37.55 -50.94
C ASN A 2 -15.77 37.87 -49.94
N HIS A 3 -16.14 38.14 -48.68
CA HIS A 3 -15.28 37.86 -47.51
C HIS A 3 -15.44 36.40 -47.07
N PHE A 4 -15.03 35.43 -47.91
CA PHE A 4 -15.19 34.01 -47.58
C PHE A 4 -14.06 33.13 -48.13
N LYS A 5 -12.81 33.57 -47.98
CA LYS A 5 -11.64 32.78 -48.36
C LYS A 5 -10.46 33.01 -47.43
N LEU A 6 -10.64 32.90 -46.11
CA LEU A 6 -9.52 32.92 -45.16
C LEU A 6 -9.87 32.19 -43.84
N ILE A 7 -10.68 31.13 -43.90
CA ILE A 7 -11.04 30.30 -42.73
C ILE A 7 -10.87 28.82 -43.08
N SER A 8 -9.65 28.43 -43.46
CA SER A 8 -9.36 27.00 -43.73
C SER A 8 -7.97 26.56 -43.28
N ILE A 9 -7.35 27.29 -42.35
CA ILE A 9 -6.07 26.90 -41.72
C ILE A 9 -6.15 27.26 -40.23
N SER A 10 -7.01 26.57 -39.48
CA SER A 10 -7.00 26.62 -38.00
C SER A 10 -7.88 25.52 -37.39
N LEU A 11 -7.68 24.27 -37.83
CA LEU A 11 -8.38 23.11 -37.24
C LEU A 11 -7.47 21.87 -37.05
N ILE A 12 -6.15 22.07 -36.91
CA ILE A 12 -5.19 20.97 -36.66
C ILE A 12 -4.21 21.33 -35.52
N ALA A 13 -4.65 22.12 -34.55
CA ALA A 13 -3.90 22.34 -33.32
C ALA A 13 -4.89 22.33 -32.17
N VAL A 14 -4.50 21.69 -31.06
CA VAL A 14 -5.33 21.39 -29.86
C VAL A 14 -6.19 20.14 -30.11
N VAL A 15 -5.91 18.94 -29.60
CA VAL A 15 -5.27 18.54 -28.35
C VAL A 15 -4.65 17.15 -28.57
N SER A 16 -3.34 17.10 -28.81
CA SER A 16 -2.56 15.95 -28.41
C SER A 16 -2.47 15.99 -26.89
N THR A 17 -3.50 15.51 -26.19
CA THR A 17 -3.32 15.07 -24.81
C THR A 17 -2.40 13.87 -24.90
N GLY A 18 -1.08 14.12 -24.91
CA GLY A 18 -0.12 13.10 -24.54
C GLY A 18 -0.60 12.58 -23.21
N CYS A 19 -1.04 11.32 -23.17
CA CYS A 19 -1.12 10.60 -21.91
C CYS A 19 0.22 10.84 -21.23
N GLN A 20 0.21 11.59 -20.13
CA GLN A 20 1.39 11.75 -19.31
C GLN A 20 1.89 10.33 -19.08
N LEU A 21 3.16 10.08 -19.40
CA LEU A 21 3.89 8.87 -19.06
C LEU A 21 3.91 8.79 -17.54
N ILE A 22 2.79 8.39 -16.93
CA ILE A 22 2.78 7.86 -15.58
C ILE A 22 3.50 6.54 -15.77
N SER A 23 4.78 6.52 -15.42
CA SER A 23 5.57 5.31 -15.39
C SER A 23 4.73 4.21 -14.73
N PRO A 24 4.63 3.01 -15.31
CA PRO A 24 3.84 1.94 -14.71
C PRO A 24 4.28 1.79 -13.25
N ILE A 25 3.32 1.94 -12.36
CA ILE A 25 3.51 1.84 -10.92
C ILE A 25 3.86 0.39 -10.62
N PHE A 26 5.14 0.09 -10.51
CA PHE A 26 5.60 -1.25 -10.12
C PHE A 26 5.42 -1.45 -8.61
N VAL A 27 5.12 -2.69 -8.22
CA VAL A 27 5.09 -3.10 -6.82
C VAL A 27 6.50 -3.48 -6.40
N ASP A 28 7.05 -2.78 -5.42
CA ASP A 28 8.32 -3.16 -4.82
C ASP A 28 8.11 -4.30 -3.81
N TYR A 29 8.47 -5.52 -4.22
CA TYR A 29 8.43 -6.71 -3.38
C TYR A 29 9.69 -6.91 -2.53
N ASN A 30 10.70 -6.04 -2.59
CA ASN A 30 11.89 -6.20 -1.78
C ASN A 30 11.54 -6.18 -0.27
N GLY A 31 11.92 -7.23 0.45
CA GLY A 31 11.58 -7.43 1.86
C GLY A 31 10.19 -8.04 2.12
N VAL A 32 9.39 -8.33 1.07
CA VAL A 32 8.18 -9.15 1.18
C VAL A 32 8.56 -10.63 1.15
N ARG A 33 7.98 -11.44 2.02
CA ARG A 33 8.19 -12.89 2.04
C ARG A 33 7.63 -13.49 0.76
N MET A 34 8.35 -14.44 0.16
CA MET A 34 8.09 -14.93 -1.19
C MET A 34 6.67 -15.48 -1.41
N ASP A 35 6.15 -16.26 -0.46
CA ASP A 35 4.78 -16.78 -0.48
C ASP A 35 3.73 -15.65 -0.47
N VAL A 36 3.95 -14.61 0.34
CA VAL A 36 3.09 -13.44 0.39
C VAL A 36 3.15 -12.67 -0.93
N ALA A 37 4.35 -12.49 -1.49
CA ALA A 37 4.54 -11.84 -2.78
C ALA A 37 3.79 -12.58 -3.90
N HIS A 38 3.90 -13.91 -3.98
CA HIS A 38 3.15 -14.73 -4.92
C HIS A 38 1.64 -14.58 -4.74
N TRP A 39 1.15 -14.63 -3.49
CA TRP A 39 -0.27 -14.45 -3.23
C TRP A 39 -0.78 -13.08 -3.66
N ILE A 40 -0.05 -11.99 -3.36
CA ILE A 40 -0.40 -10.63 -3.78
C ILE A 40 -0.46 -10.56 -5.32
N ASN A 41 0.54 -11.12 -5.99
CA ASN A 41 0.65 -11.00 -7.44
C ASN A 41 -0.50 -11.74 -8.16
N ASN A 42 -0.95 -12.87 -7.60
CA ASN A 42 -2.07 -13.66 -8.10
C ASN A 42 -3.45 -13.03 -7.87
N GLN A 43 -3.56 -11.88 -7.20
CA GLN A 43 -4.81 -11.15 -7.05
C GLN A 43 -5.15 -10.39 -8.35
N GLN A 44 -5.79 -11.05 -9.32
CA GLN A 44 -6.10 -10.46 -10.64
C GLN A 44 -7.02 -9.24 -10.59
N LEU A 45 -7.93 -9.19 -9.62
CA LEU A 45 -8.92 -8.11 -9.49
C LEU A 45 -8.40 -6.87 -8.74
N LEU A 46 -7.16 -6.90 -8.22
CA LEU A 46 -6.59 -5.77 -7.51
C LEU A 46 -5.81 -4.85 -8.45
N SER A 47 -6.00 -3.54 -8.27
CA SER A 47 -5.18 -2.54 -8.94
C SER A 47 -3.72 -2.61 -8.47
N MET A 48 -2.80 -2.03 -9.25
CA MET A 48 -1.39 -1.95 -8.85
C MET A 48 -1.20 -1.18 -7.55
N GLN A 49 -2.01 -0.14 -7.31
CA GLN A 49 -2.01 0.60 -6.05
C GLN A 49 -2.40 -0.28 -4.86
N GLN A 50 -3.47 -1.08 -5.01
CA GLN A 50 -3.89 -2.02 -3.98
C GLN A 50 -2.81 -3.08 -3.69
N LYS A 51 -2.16 -3.60 -4.74
CA LYS A 51 -1.04 -4.55 -4.58
C LYS A 51 0.17 -3.91 -3.89
N ARG A 52 0.47 -2.65 -4.17
CA ARG A 52 1.51 -1.88 -3.45
C ARG A 52 1.18 -1.73 -1.98
N SER A 53 -0.05 -1.33 -1.65
CA SER A 53 -0.49 -1.22 -0.25
C SER A 53 -0.39 -2.56 0.48
N LEU A 54 -0.73 -3.68 -0.19
CA LEU A 54 -0.54 -5.02 0.38
C LEU A 54 0.94 -5.36 0.61
N ALA A 55 1.82 -5.02 -0.34
CA ALA A 55 3.25 -5.27 -0.21
C ALA A 55 3.85 -4.45 0.94
N GLN A 56 3.52 -3.16 1.06
CA GLN A 56 3.98 -2.30 2.16
C GLN A 56 3.47 -2.79 3.52
N LEU A 57 2.17 -3.12 3.61
CA LEU A 57 1.60 -3.68 4.84
C LEU A 57 2.27 -5.00 5.22
N SER A 58 2.53 -5.87 4.24
CA SER A 58 3.23 -7.13 4.45
C SER A 58 4.63 -6.92 5.04
N LYS A 59 5.44 -6.00 4.48
CA LYS A 59 6.78 -5.69 5.00
C LYS A 59 6.74 -5.25 6.46
N ALA A 60 5.78 -4.39 6.81
CA ALA A 60 5.63 -3.89 8.18
C ALA A 60 5.18 -5.00 9.13
N GLN A 61 4.16 -5.78 8.74
CA GLN A 61 3.58 -6.82 9.57
C GLN A 61 4.50 -8.04 9.74
N GLN A 62 5.31 -8.39 8.75
CA GLN A 62 6.30 -9.46 8.88
C GLN A 62 7.26 -9.25 10.07
N LYS A 63 7.55 -8.00 10.44
CA LYS A 63 8.38 -7.69 11.62
C LYS A 63 7.73 -8.16 12.91
N LEU A 64 6.40 -8.20 12.96
CA LEU A 64 5.60 -8.69 14.09
C LEU A 64 5.52 -10.22 14.14
N TYR A 65 6.01 -10.97 13.15
CA TYR A 65 5.91 -12.44 13.16
C TYR A 65 6.61 -13.06 14.40
N ARG A 66 7.72 -12.46 14.82
CA ARG A 66 8.44 -12.82 16.06
C ARG A 66 8.29 -11.71 17.10
N ILE A 67 7.04 -11.30 17.36
CA ILE A 67 6.72 -10.16 18.23
C ILE A 67 7.40 -10.21 19.61
N GLU A 68 7.59 -11.41 20.16
CA GLU A 68 8.21 -11.62 21.48
C GLU A 68 9.72 -11.34 21.51
N GLN A 69 10.36 -11.34 20.35
CA GLN A 69 11.81 -11.12 20.20
C GLN A 69 12.13 -9.66 19.87
N ILE A 70 11.13 -8.78 19.76
CA ILE A 70 11.33 -7.37 19.45
C ILE A 70 11.81 -6.65 20.71
N PRO A 71 13.03 -6.07 20.71
CA PRO A 71 13.54 -5.32 21.87
C PRO A 71 12.69 -4.08 22.18
N GLU A 72 12.58 -3.71 23.45
CA GLU A 72 11.80 -2.55 23.91
C GLU A 72 12.17 -1.25 23.17
N ASN A 73 13.46 -1.00 22.95
CA ASN A 73 13.93 0.19 22.23
C ASN A 73 13.56 0.21 20.73
N GLN A 74 13.12 -0.92 20.15
CA GLN A 74 12.65 -1.01 18.77
C GLN A 74 11.13 -0.97 18.64
N LYS A 75 10.37 -1.22 19.73
CA LYS A 75 8.91 -1.31 19.69
C LYS A 75 8.26 -0.04 19.13
N LEU A 76 8.76 1.15 19.47
CA LEU A 76 8.25 2.41 18.94
C LEU A 76 8.39 2.52 17.42
N ALA A 77 9.56 2.17 16.88
CA ALA A 77 9.81 2.24 15.44
C ALA A 77 8.94 1.23 14.67
N VAL A 78 8.83 0.00 15.19
CA VAL A 78 7.98 -1.05 14.62
C VAL A 78 6.50 -0.65 14.69
N ALA A 79 6.03 -0.13 15.82
CA ALA A 79 4.66 0.36 15.98
C ALA A 79 4.34 1.47 14.96
N LYS A 80 5.25 2.44 14.81
CA LYS A 80 5.10 3.54 13.85
C LYS A 80 4.98 3.03 12.43
N GLN A 81 5.87 2.13 12.01
CA GLN A 81 5.85 1.55 10.67
C GLN A 81 4.57 0.75 10.42
N ASN A 82 4.13 -0.07 11.38
CA ASN A 82 2.93 -0.87 11.25
C ASN A 82 1.66 0.00 11.22
N GLN A 83 1.55 1.03 12.07
CA GLN A 83 0.38 1.93 12.07
C GLN A 83 0.31 2.77 10.79
N ILE A 84 1.44 3.26 10.27
CA ILE A 84 1.48 3.97 8.99
C ILE A 84 1.05 3.04 7.85
N ALA A 85 1.64 1.86 7.76
CA ALA A 85 1.32 0.91 6.69
C ALA A 85 -0.15 0.45 6.75
N LEU A 86 -0.69 0.25 7.96
CA LEU A 86 -2.10 -0.09 8.16
C LEU A 86 -3.01 1.08 7.77
N HIS A 87 -2.69 2.31 8.15
CA HIS A 87 -3.41 3.50 7.72
C HIS A 87 -3.47 3.60 6.19
N CYS A 88 -2.33 3.47 5.52
CA CYS A 88 -2.25 3.51 4.05
C CYS A 88 -3.02 2.35 3.40
N ALA A 89 -2.98 1.15 3.99
CA ALA A 89 -3.76 0.02 3.52
C ALA A 89 -5.27 0.31 3.55
N HIS A 90 -5.80 0.90 4.63
CA HIS A 90 -7.22 1.24 4.73
C HIS A 90 -7.69 2.28 3.70
N GLN A 91 -6.79 3.07 3.11
CA GLN A 91 -7.15 4.01 2.04
C GLN A 91 -7.49 3.31 0.71
N HIS A 92 -7.01 2.08 0.50
CA HIS A 92 -7.11 1.39 -0.78
C HIS A 92 -7.72 -0.02 -0.70
N LEU A 93 -7.76 -0.61 0.50
CA LEU A 93 -8.13 -2.00 0.74
C LEU A 93 -9.29 -2.11 1.73
N THR A 94 -10.06 -3.19 1.60
CA THR A 94 -11.11 -3.54 2.56
C THR A 94 -10.52 -4.30 3.76
N GLU A 95 -11.22 -4.26 4.90
CA GLU A 95 -10.87 -5.07 6.08
C GLU A 95 -10.71 -6.54 5.77
N ALA A 96 -11.60 -7.10 4.94
CA ALA A 96 -11.53 -8.50 4.55
C ALA A 96 -10.20 -8.83 3.84
N LYS A 97 -9.73 -7.93 2.97
CA LYS A 97 -8.48 -8.13 2.23
C LYS A 97 -7.25 -7.97 3.14
N ILE A 98 -7.29 -7.01 4.06
CA ILE A 98 -6.26 -6.83 5.09
C ILE A 98 -6.17 -8.08 5.99
N SER A 99 -7.31 -8.61 6.44
CA SER A 99 -7.38 -9.82 7.26
C SER A 99 -6.84 -11.05 6.52
N GLN A 100 -7.14 -11.19 5.21
CA GLN A 100 -6.55 -12.25 4.37
C GLN A 100 -5.03 -12.14 4.29
N LEU A 101 -4.49 -10.94 4.08
CA LEU A 101 -3.04 -10.72 4.08
C LEU A 101 -2.43 -11.12 5.43
N GLN A 102 -3.04 -10.70 6.53
CA GLN A 102 -2.57 -10.99 7.88
C GLN A 102 -2.54 -12.49 8.18
N VAL A 103 -3.53 -13.26 7.71
CA VAL A 103 -3.52 -14.73 7.80
C VAL A 103 -2.30 -15.31 7.10
N ILE A 104 -1.94 -14.81 5.92
CA ILE A 104 -0.78 -15.33 5.18
C ILE A 104 0.51 -14.91 5.89
N VAL A 105 0.64 -13.64 6.27
CA VAL A 105 1.84 -13.11 6.94
C VAL A 105 2.10 -13.82 8.28
N PHE A 106 1.08 -13.97 9.11
CA PHE A 106 1.21 -14.51 10.47
C PHE A 106 0.99 -16.00 10.59
N GLY A 107 0.25 -16.59 9.66
CA GLY A 107 -0.35 -17.92 9.81
C GLY A 107 -1.71 -17.84 10.52
N GLN A 108 -2.64 -18.69 10.10
CA GLN A 108 -4.01 -18.73 10.61
C GLN A 108 -4.06 -18.84 12.15
N ASP A 109 -3.24 -19.71 12.73
CA ASP A 109 -3.27 -20.03 14.15
C ASP A 109 -2.61 -18.96 15.04
N LYS A 110 -1.73 -18.13 14.46
CA LYS A 110 -0.93 -17.14 15.21
C LYS A 110 -1.42 -15.71 15.05
N LYS A 111 -2.22 -15.44 14.00
CA LYS A 111 -2.69 -14.08 13.66
C LYS A 111 -3.26 -13.35 14.87
N ASP A 112 -4.24 -13.94 15.53
CA ASP A 112 -4.97 -13.27 16.61
C ASP A 112 -4.10 -13.07 17.85
N ALA A 113 -3.22 -14.03 18.17
CA ALA A 113 -2.27 -13.92 19.28
C ALA A 113 -1.26 -12.79 19.04
N ILE A 114 -0.71 -12.68 17.84
CA ILE A 114 0.25 -11.62 17.47
C ILE A 114 -0.45 -10.25 17.50
N LEU A 115 -1.64 -10.12 16.91
CA LEU A 115 -2.37 -8.85 16.89
C LEU A 115 -2.80 -8.40 18.30
N LYS A 116 -3.23 -9.34 19.15
CA LYS A 116 -3.56 -9.06 20.55
C LYS A 116 -2.33 -8.58 21.32
N LYS A 117 -1.19 -9.27 21.18
CA LYS A 117 0.07 -8.90 21.83
C LYS A 117 0.57 -7.53 21.34
N TYR A 118 0.45 -7.26 20.04
CA TYR A 118 0.74 -5.94 19.48
C TYR A 118 -0.12 -4.84 20.11
N ALA A 119 -1.44 -5.05 20.20
CA ALA A 119 -2.34 -4.08 20.81
C ALA A 119 -2.03 -3.80 22.29
N GLN A 120 -1.55 -4.81 23.03
CA GLN A 120 -1.26 -4.72 24.46
C GLN A 120 0.13 -4.16 24.78
N GLU A 121 1.16 -4.54 24.02
CA GLU A 121 2.56 -4.30 24.38
C GLU A 121 3.26 -3.22 23.55
N PHE A 122 2.66 -2.75 22.46
CA PHE A 122 3.26 -1.74 21.59
C PHE A 122 2.64 -0.36 21.84
N PRO A 123 3.44 0.72 21.74
CA PRO A 123 2.94 2.07 21.93
C PRO A 123 1.89 2.43 20.87
N GLN A 124 0.77 2.98 21.31
CA GLN A 124 -0.25 3.54 20.43
C GLN A 124 0.15 4.98 20.07
N ILE A 125 0.52 5.21 18.80
CA ILE A 125 1.05 6.49 18.35
C ILE A 125 -0.08 7.27 17.71
N LYS A 126 -0.30 8.51 18.15
CA LYS A 126 -1.15 9.45 17.42
C LYS A 126 -0.39 9.90 16.18
N LEU A 127 -0.64 9.25 15.06
CA LEU A 127 -0.11 9.68 13.78
C LEU A 127 -0.83 10.96 13.34
N ALA A 128 -0.07 12.02 13.07
CA ALA A 128 -0.61 13.18 12.37
C ALA A 128 -0.89 12.75 10.92
N ALA A 129 -2.16 12.53 10.58
CA ALA A 129 -2.55 12.02 9.27
C ALA A 129 -2.02 12.90 8.11
N SER A 130 -1.92 14.21 8.33
CA SER A 130 -1.33 15.17 7.38
C SER A 130 0.16 14.98 7.11
N ALA A 131 0.87 14.25 7.97
CA ALA A 131 2.29 13.94 7.83
C ALA A 131 2.54 12.52 7.30
N ILE A 132 1.49 11.73 7.02
CA ILE A 132 1.63 10.40 6.45
C ILE A 132 1.64 10.51 4.94
N GLN A 133 2.72 10.06 4.31
CA GLN A 133 2.78 9.86 2.86
C GLN A 133 2.54 8.37 2.57
N CYS A 134 1.40 8.08 1.95
CA CYS A 134 1.10 6.78 1.39
C CYS A 134 1.56 6.78 -0.09
N GLU A 135 2.41 5.84 -0.48
CA GLU A 135 2.89 5.71 -1.87
C GLU A 135 1.94 4.91 -2.77
#